data_AF-A0A378KAM6-F1
#
_entry.id   AF-A0A378KAM6-F1
#
_cell.length_a   1.000
_cell.length_b   1.000
_cell.length_c   1.000
_cell.angle_alpha   90.00
_cell.angle_beta   90.00
_cell.angle_gamma   90.00
#
_symmetry.space_group_name_H-M   'P 1'
#
loop_
_entity.id
_entity.type
_entity.pdbx_description
1 polymer ?
#
loop_
_entity_poly.entity_id
_entity_poly.type
_entity_poly.pdbx_seq_one_letter_code
_entity_poly.pdbx_strand_id
1 'polypeptide(L)'
;MSLDVAGFDKEVSGGEVVIKVADDHRLVRLGRHLPWESLLELVLPDLERTERGRWWMGRPLRVRVHLGIYLLQQLFNLTDRATEHQVRDNAAFRLFCGYGHLKHWHVPDHTKIEAFRSRLSPETQRAIANIISQQAVRLGYANPGELDIDSTVQEANIAYPAITNLLIKVAILASRVGKAMNQLCHGGAALYQVKLSYLKQLALYYFNLKRRGASIEVVSVVLKRLWQDTYASVLPILNHLYE
;
A
#
# COMPACT_ATOMS: atom_id res chain seq x y z
N MET A 1 31.28 -15.88 -32.08
CA MET A 1 29.97 -16.57 -32.01
C MET A 1 29.32 -16.48 -33.38
N SER A 2 28.83 -17.59 -33.92
CA SER A 2 27.97 -17.60 -35.11
C SER A 2 26.52 -17.32 -34.70
N LEU A 3 25.78 -16.63 -35.55
CA LEU A 3 24.34 -16.41 -35.38
C LEU A 3 23.59 -17.54 -36.07
N ASP A 4 22.66 -18.18 -35.36
CA ASP A 4 21.68 -19.10 -35.93
C ASP A 4 20.36 -18.34 -36.12
N VAL A 5 19.91 -18.25 -37.37
CA VAL A 5 18.66 -17.56 -37.78
C VAL A 5 17.56 -18.55 -38.15
N ALA A 6 17.76 -19.86 -37.91
CA ALA A 6 16.78 -20.88 -38.24
C ALA A 6 15.46 -20.66 -37.46
N GLY A 7 14.33 -20.73 -38.17
CA GLY A 7 12.99 -20.68 -37.58
C GLY A 7 12.36 -19.30 -37.43
N PHE A 8 13.02 -18.21 -37.86
CA PHE A 8 12.44 -16.85 -37.88
C PHE A 8 11.26 -16.68 -38.86
N ASP A 9 11.16 -17.57 -39.84
CA ASP A 9 10.13 -17.61 -40.88
C ASP A 9 8.92 -18.49 -40.49
N LYS A 10 8.98 -19.19 -39.36
CA LYS A 10 7.92 -20.09 -38.90
C LYS A 10 6.87 -19.33 -38.09
N GLU A 11 5.60 -19.56 -38.42
CA GLU A 11 4.47 -19.03 -37.67
C GLU A 11 4.36 -19.69 -36.28
N VAL A 12 3.97 -18.91 -35.27
CA VAL A 12 3.78 -19.40 -33.89
C VAL A 12 2.40 -20.06 -33.78
N SER A 13 2.37 -21.35 -33.46
CA SER A 13 1.13 -22.10 -33.22
C SER A 13 1.08 -22.69 -31.81
N GLY A 14 -0.14 -22.97 -31.32
CA GLY A 14 -0.33 -23.72 -30.08
C GLY A 14 0.20 -25.16 -30.19
N GLY A 15 0.56 -25.75 -29.05
CA GLY A 15 1.04 -27.13 -28.96
C GLY A 15 1.15 -27.59 -27.51
N GLU A 16 1.40 -28.89 -27.31
CA GLU A 16 1.65 -29.45 -25.98
C GLU A 16 3.13 -29.32 -25.63
N VAL A 17 3.40 -28.86 -24.40
CA VAL A 17 4.75 -28.74 -23.86
C VAL A 17 4.81 -29.47 -22.52
N VAL A 18 5.73 -30.42 -22.38
CA VAL A 18 6.01 -31.10 -21.12
C VAL A 18 7.18 -30.40 -20.45
N ILE A 19 6.92 -29.76 -19.31
CA ILE A 19 7.95 -29.05 -18.54
C ILE A 19 8.36 -29.92 -17.35
N LYS A 20 9.60 -30.41 -17.36
CA LYS A 20 10.20 -31.08 -16.19
C LYS A 20 10.72 -30.03 -15.21
N VAL A 21 10.10 -29.95 -14.03
CA VAL A 21 10.62 -29.15 -12.92
C VAL A 21 11.54 -30.03 -12.09
N ALA A 22 12.80 -29.64 -11.96
CA ALA A 22 13.79 -30.40 -11.21
C ALA A 22 13.53 -30.36 -9.69
N ASP A 23 13.97 -31.40 -8.99
CA ASP A 23 13.76 -31.54 -7.53
C ASP A 23 14.51 -30.50 -6.70
N ASP A 24 15.57 -29.91 -7.24
CA ASP A 24 16.37 -28.84 -6.65
C ASP A 24 15.80 -27.45 -6.92
N HIS A 25 14.75 -27.33 -7.73
CA HIS A 25 14.10 -26.06 -8.01
C HIS A 25 13.65 -25.39 -6.69
N ARG A 26 13.95 -24.09 -6.55
CA ARG A 26 13.74 -23.32 -5.31
C ARG A 26 12.36 -23.49 -4.68
N LEU A 27 11.29 -23.45 -5.48
CA LEU A 27 9.91 -23.60 -4.98
C LEU A 27 9.59 -25.05 -4.59
N VAL A 28 10.18 -26.05 -5.25
CA VAL A 28 10.01 -27.45 -4.87
C VAL A 28 10.69 -27.69 -3.52
N ARG A 29 11.93 -27.20 -3.35
CA ARG A 29 12.64 -27.24 -2.06
C ARG A 29 11.88 -26.50 -0.97
N LEU A 30 11.43 -25.27 -1.22
CA LEU A 30 10.63 -24.49 -0.27
C LEU A 30 9.36 -25.24 0.12
N GLY A 31 8.60 -25.73 -0.86
CA GLY A 31 7.37 -26.47 -0.64
C GLY A 31 7.57 -27.76 0.18
N ARG A 32 8.71 -28.44 0.08
CA ARG A 32 9.03 -29.61 0.93
C ARG A 32 9.29 -29.26 2.38
N HIS A 33 9.80 -28.05 2.64
CA HIS A 33 10.22 -27.64 3.99
C HIS A 33 9.21 -26.72 4.70
N LEU A 34 8.14 -26.28 4.02
CA LEU A 34 7.08 -25.51 4.66
C LEU A 34 6.23 -26.40 5.60
N PRO A 35 5.89 -25.91 6.81
CA PRO A 35 5.06 -26.65 7.77
C PRO A 35 3.57 -26.54 7.38
N TRP A 36 3.17 -27.23 6.31
CA TRP A 36 1.82 -27.12 5.73
C TRP A 36 0.69 -27.45 6.69
N GLU A 37 0.89 -28.43 7.59
CA GLU A 37 -0.12 -28.82 8.58
C GLU A 37 -0.35 -27.70 9.59
N SER A 38 0.72 -27.14 10.18
CA SER A 38 0.62 -26.01 11.10
C SER A 38 0.02 -24.77 10.44
N LEU A 39 0.36 -24.51 9.17
CA LEU A 39 -0.25 -23.42 8.41
C LEU A 39 -1.74 -23.66 8.15
N LEU A 40 -2.15 -24.91 7.90
CA LEU A 40 -3.55 -25.28 7.73
C LEU A 40 -4.33 -25.06 9.02
N GLU A 41 -3.86 -25.60 10.14
CA GLU A 41 -4.47 -25.42 11.47
C GLU A 41 -4.64 -23.95 11.82
N LEU A 42 -3.65 -23.12 11.48
CA LEU A 42 -3.69 -21.68 11.73
C LEU A 42 -4.78 -20.96 10.91
N VAL A 43 -4.98 -21.33 9.64
CA VAL A 43 -5.95 -20.62 8.77
C VAL A 43 -7.37 -21.13 8.91
N LEU A 44 -7.56 -22.38 9.35
CA LEU A 44 -8.88 -23.02 9.42
C LEU A 44 -9.92 -22.18 10.20
N PRO A 45 -9.65 -21.64 11.40
CA PRO A 45 -10.64 -20.85 12.14
C PRO A 45 -11.19 -19.65 11.35
N ASP A 46 -10.33 -18.93 10.62
CA ASP A 46 -10.73 -17.81 9.77
C ASP A 46 -11.53 -18.28 8.55
N LEU A 47 -11.20 -19.45 8.00
CA LEU A 47 -11.91 -20.06 6.89
C LEU A 47 -13.22 -20.76 7.29
N GLU A 48 -13.44 -21.05 8.57
CA GLU A 48 -14.71 -21.58 9.06
C GLU A 48 -15.68 -20.45 9.42
N ARG A 49 -15.16 -19.27 9.75
CA ARG A 49 -15.93 -18.04 9.95
C ARG A 49 -16.59 -17.61 8.64
N THR A 50 -17.84 -18.02 8.48
CA THR A 50 -18.71 -17.68 7.34
C THR A 50 -19.96 -16.99 7.88
N GLU A 51 -20.56 -16.07 7.11
CA GLU A 51 -21.71 -15.26 7.55
C GLU A 51 -22.88 -16.09 8.08
N ARG A 52 -23.06 -17.31 7.57
CA ARG A 52 -24.14 -18.23 7.97
C ARG A 52 -23.64 -19.42 8.80
N GLY A 53 -22.35 -19.46 9.15
CA GLY A 53 -21.73 -20.57 9.87
C GLY A 53 -21.78 -21.91 9.12
N ARG A 54 -21.94 -21.91 7.79
CA ARG A 54 -22.12 -23.13 6.96
C ARG A 54 -20.95 -23.32 6.01
N TRP A 55 -19.75 -23.44 6.58
CA TRP A 55 -18.50 -23.62 5.83
C TRP A 55 -18.44 -24.96 5.07
N TRP A 56 -19.21 -25.96 5.51
CA TRP A 56 -19.25 -27.30 4.91
C TRP A 56 -20.22 -27.42 3.71
N MET A 57 -21.02 -26.38 3.42
CA MET A 57 -21.98 -26.41 2.30
C MET A 57 -21.41 -25.77 1.04
N GLY A 58 -21.63 -26.41 -0.11
CA GLY A 58 -21.24 -25.90 -1.43
C GLY A 58 -19.97 -26.57 -1.97
N ARG A 59 -19.33 -25.91 -2.95
CA ARG A 59 -18.09 -26.42 -3.56
C ARG A 59 -16.94 -26.34 -2.55
N PRO A 60 -16.20 -27.43 -2.30
CA PRO A 60 -15.12 -27.42 -1.32
C PRO A 60 -14.00 -26.46 -1.75
N LEU A 61 -13.61 -25.58 -0.82
CA LEU A 61 -12.44 -24.71 -0.97
C LEU A 61 -11.17 -25.56 -0.86
N ARG A 62 -10.30 -25.47 -1.87
CA ARG A 62 -9.03 -26.22 -1.85
C ARG A 62 -7.96 -25.40 -1.16
N VAL A 63 -7.95 -25.50 0.16
CA VAL A 63 -7.09 -24.67 1.03
C VAL A 63 -5.62 -24.72 0.60
N ARG A 64 -5.08 -25.89 0.24
CA ARG A 64 -3.69 -26.03 -0.24
C ARG A 64 -3.37 -25.16 -1.47
N VAL A 65 -4.30 -25.04 -2.43
CA VAL A 65 -4.10 -24.20 -3.63
C VAL A 65 -4.08 -22.73 -3.24
N HIS A 66 -5.10 -22.31 -2.49
CA HIS A 66 -5.25 -20.90 -2.11
C HIS A 66 -4.17 -20.43 -1.15
N LEU A 67 -3.77 -21.26 -0.19
CA LEU A 67 -2.68 -20.98 0.73
C LEU A 67 -1.34 -20.91 -0.01
N GLY A 68 -1.07 -21.85 -0.93
CA GLY A 68 0.12 -21.80 -1.78
C GLY A 68 0.19 -20.52 -2.61
N ILE A 69 -0.94 -20.12 -3.21
CA ILE A 69 -1.07 -18.85 -3.94
C ILE A 69 -0.79 -17.66 -3.03
N TYR A 70 -1.41 -17.60 -1.84
CA TYR A 70 -1.20 -16.53 -0.88
C TYR A 70 0.29 -16.39 -0.52
N LEU A 71 0.99 -17.50 -0.28
CA LEU A 71 2.43 -17.47 -0.01
C LEU A 71 3.24 -16.95 -1.21
N LEU A 72 2.91 -17.37 -2.43
CA LEU A 72 3.55 -16.86 -3.64
C LEU A 72 3.31 -15.35 -3.83
N GLN A 73 2.13 -14.85 -3.48
CA GLN A 73 1.84 -13.40 -3.51
C GLN A 73 2.79 -12.63 -2.60
N GLN A 74 3.01 -13.11 -1.38
CA GLN A 74 3.89 -12.44 -0.42
C GLN A 74 5.37 -12.55 -0.85
N LEU A 75 5.80 -13.74 -1.30
CA LEU A 75 7.20 -13.98 -1.68
C LEU A 75 7.66 -13.20 -2.92
N PHE A 76 6.75 -13.00 -3.88
CA PHE A 76 7.07 -12.34 -5.16
C PHE A 76 6.42 -10.98 -5.33
N ASN A 77 5.74 -10.46 -4.28
CA ASN A 77 4.99 -9.20 -4.30
C ASN A 77 4.02 -9.10 -5.50
N LEU A 78 3.23 -10.15 -5.72
CA LEU A 78 2.35 -10.27 -6.89
C LEU A 78 0.93 -9.80 -6.58
N THR A 79 0.33 -9.09 -7.54
CA THR A 79 -1.10 -8.79 -7.54
C THR A 79 -1.95 -10.05 -7.77
N ASP A 80 -3.25 -9.99 -7.47
CA ASP A 80 -4.15 -11.15 -7.66
C ASP A 80 -4.16 -11.64 -9.11
N ARG A 81 -4.27 -10.72 -10.08
CA ARG A 81 -4.23 -11.02 -11.52
C ARG A 81 -2.86 -11.54 -11.97
N ALA A 82 -1.78 -10.93 -11.49
CA ALA A 82 -0.43 -11.41 -11.82
C ALA A 82 -0.21 -12.83 -11.30
N THR A 83 -0.71 -13.14 -10.12
CA THR A 83 -0.59 -14.47 -9.53
C THR A 83 -1.41 -15.50 -10.27
N GLU A 84 -2.65 -15.17 -10.68
CA GLU A 84 -3.46 -16.03 -11.54
C GLU A 84 -2.70 -16.41 -12.82
N HIS A 85 -2.14 -15.42 -13.54
CA HIS A 85 -1.36 -15.68 -14.75
C HIS A 85 -0.10 -16.50 -14.46
N GLN A 86 0.68 -16.15 -13.43
CA GLN A 86 1.90 -16.89 -13.08
C GLN A 86 1.62 -18.35 -12.72
N VAL A 87 0.57 -18.62 -11.93
CA VAL A 87 0.20 -19.99 -11.59
C VAL A 87 -0.38 -20.72 -12.80
N ARG A 88 -1.03 -20.01 -13.73
CA ARG A 88 -1.44 -20.58 -15.01
C ARG A 88 -0.24 -20.95 -15.86
N ASP A 89 0.77 -20.12 -16.02
CA ASP A 89 1.79 -20.36 -17.05
C ASP A 89 3.04 -21.08 -16.50
N ASN A 90 3.29 -21.01 -15.19
CA ASN A 90 4.51 -21.54 -14.57
C ASN A 90 4.29 -22.90 -13.89
N ALA A 91 4.89 -23.96 -14.43
CA ALA A 91 4.80 -25.32 -13.89
C ALA A 91 5.28 -25.44 -12.43
N ALA A 92 6.32 -24.71 -12.03
CA ALA A 92 6.83 -24.76 -10.65
C ALA A 92 5.85 -24.12 -9.66
N PHE A 93 5.13 -23.07 -10.06
CA PHE A 93 4.07 -22.45 -9.26
C PHE A 93 2.90 -23.42 -9.08
N ARG A 94 2.50 -24.12 -10.15
CA ARG A 94 1.45 -25.15 -10.08
C ARG A 94 1.82 -26.24 -9.07
N LEU A 95 3.04 -26.78 -9.15
CA LEU A 95 3.53 -27.81 -8.21
C LEU A 95 3.55 -27.31 -6.77
N PHE A 96 4.04 -26.09 -6.53
CA PHE A 96 4.04 -25.47 -5.20
C PHE A 96 2.62 -25.40 -4.61
N CYS A 97 1.64 -25.03 -5.44
CA CYS A 97 0.22 -24.97 -5.11
C CYS A 97 -0.50 -26.34 -5.09
N GLY A 98 0.24 -27.46 -5.11
CA GLY A 98 -0.32 -28.79 -4.93
C GLY A 98 -0.85 -29.46 -6.20
N TYR A 99 -0.42 -29.04 -7.39
CA TYR A 99 -0.67 -29.79 -8.63
C TYR A 99 -0.12 -31.22 -8.50
N GLY A 100 -0.91 -32.22 -8.89
CA GLY A 100 -0.57 -33.64 -8.73
C GLY A 100 -0.97 -34.25 -7.38
N HIS A 101 -1.17 -33.45 -6.33
CA HIS A 101 -1.60 -33.93 -5.01
C HIS A 101 -3.11 -33.83 -4.79
N LEU A 102 -3.79 -32.96 -5.53
CA LEU A 102 -5.21 -32.68 -5.35
C LEU A 102 -6.07 -33.20 -6.51
N LYS A 103 -7.19 -33.85 -6.20
CA LYS A 103 -8.19 -34.22 -7.20
C LYS A 103 -8.77 -32.96 -7.86
N HIS A 104 -8.89 -33.00 -9.19
CA HIS A 104 -9.45 -31.93 -10.03
C HIS A 104 -8.77 -30.56 -9.91
N TRP A 105 -7.47 -30.48 -9.58
CA TRP A 105 -6.71 -29.22 -9.42
C TRP A 105 -7.00 -28.20 -10.54
N HIS A 106 -7.21 -26.93 -10.18
CA HIS A 106 -7.38 -25.83 -11.14
C HIS A 106 -6.86 -24.53 -10.53
N VAL A 107 -6.46 -23.60 -11.39
CA VAL A 107 -6.07 -22.24 -11.00
C VAL A 107 -7.33 -21.46 -10.58
N PRO A 108 -7.39 -20.90 -9.36
CA PRO A 108 -8.46 -20.00 -8.96
C PRO A 108 -8.38 -18.68 -9.75
N ASP A 109 -9.54 -18.14 -10.10
CA ASP A 109 -9.64 -16.78 -10.65
C ASP A 109 -9.19 -15.73 -9.63
N HIS A 110 -8.63 -14.62 -10.08
CA HIS A 110 -8.17 -13.51 -9.24
C HIS A 110 -9.19 -13.06 -8.19
N THR A 111 -10.50 -13.06 -8.50
CA THR A 111 -11.54 -12.72 -7.51
C THR A 111 -11.61 -13.72 -6.35
N LYS A 112 -11.31 -14.99 -6.60
CA LYS A 112 -11.25 -16.04 -5.57
C LYS A 112 -9.95 -15.99 -4.78
N ILE A 113 -8.87 -15.52 -5.39
CA ILE A 113 -7.61 -15.22 -4.70
C ILE A 113 -7.83 -14.09 -3.70
N GLU A 114 -8.42 -12.97 -4.16
CA GLU A 114 -8.80 -11.85 -3.31
C GLU A 114 -9.75 -12.28 -2.19
N ALA A 115 -10.83 -12.98 -2.53
CA ALA A 115 -11.82 -13.44 -1.53
C ALA A 115 -11.19 -14.36 -0.48
N PHE A 116 -10.22 -15.21 -0.84
CA PHE A 116 -9.50 -16.02 0.14
C PHE A 116 -8.65 -15.13 1.07
N ARG A 117 -7.86 -14.23 0.50
CA ARG A 117 -6.99 -13.32 1.27
C ARG A 117 -7.79 -12.47 2.25
N SER A 118 -8.92 -11.90 1.81
CA SER A 118 -9.78 -11.03 2.62
C SER A 118 -10.46 -11.76 3.77
N ARG A 119 -10.50 -13.10 3.77
CA ARG A 119 -11.04 -13.89 4.89
C ARG A 119 -10.04 -14.09 6.02
N LEU A 120 -8.74 -14.03 5.72
CA LEU A 120 -7.69 -14.16 6.72
C LEU A 120 -7.57 -12.86 7.52
N SER A 121 -7.71 -12.96 8.83
CA SER A 121 -7.54 -11.83 9.74
C SER A 121 -6.10 -11.30 9.71
N PRO A 122 -5.86 -10.02 10.01
CA PRO A 122 -4.52 -9.46 10.13
C PRO A 122 -3.63 -10.25 11.12
N GLU A 123 -4.22 -10.78 12.19
CA GLU A 123 -3.56 -11.60 13.20
C GLU A 123 -3.08 -12.93 12.60
N THR A 124 -3.94 -13.64 11.87
CA THR A 124 -3.59 -14.87 11.16
C THR A 124 -2.50 -14.64 10.12
N GLN A 125 -2.60 -13.56 9.34
CA GLN A 125 -1.58 -13.22 8.35
C GLN A 125 -0.21 -12.97 9.00
N ARG A 126 -0.17 -12.26 10.13
CA ARG A 126 1.05 -12.05 10.93
C ARG A 126 1.59 -13.38 11.48
N ALA A 127 0.71 -14.26 11.96
CA ALA A 127 1.09 -15.57 12.47
C ALA A 127 1.66 -16.48 11.37
N ILE A 128 1.12 -16.43 10.14
CA ILE A 128 1.69 -17.14 8.98
C ILE A 128 3.13 -16.67 8.74
N ALA A 129 3.35 -15.36 8.69
CA ALA A 129 4.69 -14.80 8.52
C ALA A 129 5.65 -15.26 9.62
N ASN A 130 5.21 -15.25 10.88
CA ASN A 130 6.01 -15.71 12.02
C ASN A 130 6.38 -17.19 11.92
N ILE A 131 5.44 -18.07 11.54
CA ILE A 131 5.72 -19.51 11.36
C ILE A 131 6.77 -19.72 10.26
N ILE A 132 6.66 -18.99 9.15
CA ILE A 132 7.62 -19.07 8.04
C ILE A 132 9.00 -18.59 8.49
N SER A 133 9.07 -17.47 9.23
CA SER A 133 10.32 -16.95 9.78
C SER A 133 10.95 -17.92 10.77
N GLN A 134 10.17 -18.52 11.68
CA GLN A 134 10.66 -19.55 12.60
C GLN A 134 11.20 -20.78 11.86
N GLN A 135 10.53 -21.20 10.79
CA GLN A 135 11.01 -22.29 9.95
C GLN A 135 12.31 -21.92 9.23
N ALA A 136 12.44 -20.68 8.75
CA ALA A 136 13.68 -20.19 8.15
C ALA A 136 14.84 -20.20 9.15
N VAL A 137 14.59 -19.79 10.41
CA VAL A 137 15.59 -19.86 11.49
C VAL A 137 16.00 -21.31 11.76
N ARG A 138 15.03 -22.22 11.89
CA ARG A 138 15.29 -23.65 12.14
C ARG A 138 16.16 -24.30 11.05
N LEU A 139 15.97 -23.87 9.80
CA LEU A 139 16.72 -24.36 8.64
C LEU A 139 18.07 -23.63 8.44
N GLY A 140 18.39 -22.64 9.28
CA GLY A 140 19.64 -21.87 9.19
C GLY A 140 19.64 -20.78 8.12
N TYR A 141 18.48 -20.39 7.59
CA TYR A 141 18.35 -19.30 6.59
C TYR A 141 18.13 -17.92 7.21
N ALA A 142 17.80 -17.83 8.50
CA ALA A 142 17.57 -16.58 9.21
C ALA A 142 18.19 -16.64 10.61
N ASN A 143 18.71 -15.51 11.09
CA ASN A 143 19.25 -15.36 12.43
C ASN A 143 18.42 -14.32 13.20
N PRO A 144 17.67 -14.70 14.25
CA PRO A 144 16.84 -13.74 15.00
C PRO A 144 17.67 -12.75 15.84
N GLY A 145 18.96 -13.05 16.08
CA GLY A 145 19.86 -12.14 16.78
C GLY A 145 20.36 -10.97 15.92
N GLU A 146 20.17 -11.04 14.61
CA GLU A 146 20.62 -10.05 13.64
C GLU A 146 19.42 -9.59 12.81
N LEU A 147 18.93 -8.39 13.10
CA LEU A 147 17.82 -7.77 12.38
C LEU A 147 18.33 -6.55 11.63
N ASP A 148 18.49 -6.69 10.32
CA ASP A 148 18.80 -5.57 9.43
C ASP A 148 17.51 -5.11 8.72
N ILE A 149 17.10 -3.88 8.99
CA ILE A 149 15.91 -3.26 8.40
C ILE A 149 16.39 -2.14 7.49
N ASP A 150 16.45 -2.41 6.19
CA ASP A 150 16.71 -1.39 5.17
C ASP A 150 15.43 -0.56 4.92
N SER A 151 15.12 0.33 5.87
CA SER A 151 13.99 1.26 5.77
C SER A 151 14.49 2.62 5.28
N THR A 152 14.31 2.91 3.99
CA THR A 152 14.54 4.25 3.43
C THR A 152 13.37 5.22 3.67
N VAL A 153 12.35 4.83 4.45
CA VAL A 153 11.21 5.70 4.77
C VAL A 153 11.60 6.61 5.94
N GLN A 154 12.21 7.75 5.60
CA GLN A 154 12.23 8.88 6.53
C GLN A 154 10.85 9.51 6.53
N GLU A 155 10.23 9.66 7.70
CA GLU A 155 9.09 10.55 7.84
C GLU A 155 9.50 11.93 7.31
N ALA A 156 8.81 12.42 6.28
CA ALA A 156 9.02 13.78 5.82
C ALA A 156 8.80 14.69 7.04
N ASN A 157 9.80 15.50 7.41
CA ASN A 157 9.72 16.45 8.53
C ASN A 157 8.78 17.62 8.18
N ILE A 158 7.50 17.28 7.96
CA ILE A 158 6.40 18.17 7.63
C ILE A 158 5.48 18.12 8.84
N ALA A 159 5.60 19.12 9.71
CA ALA A 159 4.71 19.24 10.87
C ALA A 159 3.24 19.35 10.43
N TYR A 160 2.45 18.31 10.73
CA TYR A 160 0.99 18.34 10.55
C TYR A 160 0.34 19.14 11.71
N PRO A 161 -0.62 20.04 11.46
CA PRO A 161 -1.27 20.39 10.20
C PRO A 161 -0.51 21.45 9.39
N ALA A 162 -0.15 21.09 8.16
CA ALA A 162 0.66 21.93 7.28
C ALA A 162 -0.09 23.19 6.81
N ILE A 163 -1.40 23.08 6.55
CA ILE A 163 -2.16 24.14 5.87
C ILE A 163 -2.28 25.43 6.69
N THR A 164 -2.50 25.35 8.00
CA THR A 164 -2.58 26.52 8.89
C THR A 164 -1.27 27.30 8.88
N ASN A 165 -0.15 26.59 9.00
CA ASN A 165 1.18 27.20 8.96
C ASN A 165 1.51 27.80 7.58
N LEU A 166 1.10 27.12 6.50
CA LEU A 166 1.26 27.61 5.14
C LEU A 166 0.46 28.89 4.90
N LEU A 167 -0.79 28.96 5.34
CA LEU A 167 -1.63 30.16 5.22
C LEU A 167 -1.00 31.37 5.92
N ILE A 168 -0.43 31.17 7.12
CA ILE A 168 0.29 32.24 7.82
C ILE A 168 1.56 32.66 7.07
N LYS A 169 2.31 31.70 6.48
CA LYS A 169 3.48 32.03 5.66
C LYS A 169 3.09 32.86 4.43
N VAL A 170 2.02 32.47 3.73
CA VAL A 170 1.48 33.23 2.59
C VAL A 170 1.08 34.63 3.02
N ALA A 171 0.37 34.78 4.15
CA ALA A 171 0.00 36.09 4.69
C ALA A 171 1.23 36.96 5.02
N ILE A 172 2.30 36.37 5.56
CA ILE A 172 3.56 37.08 5.86
C ILE A 172 4.22 37.58 4.57
N LEU A 173 4.30 36.71 3.55
CA LEU A 173 4.85 37.08 2.24
C LEU A 173 4.03 38.20 1.60
N ALA A 174 2.71 38.04 1.54
CA ALA A 174 1.81 39.06 1.00
C ALA A 174 1.92 40.38 1.78
N SER A 175 2.08 40.36 3.10
CA SER A 175 2.28 41.59 3.87
C SER A 175 3.58 42.31 3.51
N ARG A 176 4.66 41.58 3.20
CA ARG A 176 5.92 42.18 2.74
C ARG A 176 5.76 42.80 1.36
N VAL A 177 5.15 42.06 0.43
CA VAL A 177 4.90 42.51 -0.94
C VAL A 177 3.97 43.74 -0.94
N GLY A 178 2.84 43.67 -0.25
CA GLY A 178 1.89 44.78 -0.16
C GLY A 178 2.50 46.05 0.45
N LYS A 179 3.38 45.93 1.46
CA LYS A 179 4.13 47.09 1.99
C LYS A 179 5.06 47.71 0.95
N ALA A 180 5.81 46.88 0.23
CA ALA A 180 6.71 47.37 -0.82
C ALA A 180 5.91 48.05 -1.94
N MET A 181 4.79 47.48 -2.37
CA MET A 181 3.91 48.07 -3.38
C MET A 181 3.29 49.40 -2.93
N ASN A 182 2.82 49.48 -1.69
CA ASN A 182 2.32 50.75 -1.13
C ASN A 182 3.39 51.84 -1.19
N GLN A 183 4.65 51.51 -0.89
CA GLN A 183 5.76 52.46 -0.95
C GLN A 183 6.15 52.83 -2.38
N LEU A 184 6.32 51.86 -3.27
CA LEU A 184 6.89 52.05 -4.61
C LEU A 184 5.85 52.52 -5.63
N CYS A 185 4.63 51.97 -5.59
CA CYS A 185 3.60 52.21 -6.59
C CYS A 185 2.56 53.26 -6.16
N HIS A 186 2.44 53.52 -4.86
CA HIS A 186 1.36 54.35 -4.30
C HIS A 186 1.82 55.46 -3.37
N GLY A 187 3.10 55.86 -3.43
CA GLY A 187 3.62 57.01 -2.68
C GLY A 187 3.46 56.88 -1.16
N GLY A 188 3.40 55.65 -0.63
CA GLY A 188 3.19 55.36 0.78
C GLY A 188 1.73 55.21 1.22
N ALA A 189 0.75 55.35 0.33
CA ALA A 189 -0.65 55.10 0.66
C ALA A 189 -0.87 53.62 1.01
N ALA A 190 -1.54 53.37 2.15
CA ALA A 190 -1.73 52.03 2.71
C ALA A 190 -2.86 51.23 2.03
N LEU A 191 -2.79 51.06 0.71
CA LEU A 191 -3.80 50.35 -0.10
C LEU A 191 -3.81 48.84 0.17
N TYR A 192 -2.63 48.22 0.25
CA TYR A 192 -2.49 46.79 0.51
C TYR A 192 -2.13 46.52 1.97
N GLN A 193 -3.12 46.11 2.77
CA GLN A 193 -2.93 45.80 4.19
C GLN A 193 -3.39 44.37 4.52
N VAL A 194 -2.45 43.56 5.00
CA VAL A 194 -2.72 42.22 5.51
C VAL A 194 -2.86 42.27 7.04
N LYS A 195 -3.99 41.80 7.58
CA LYS A 195 -4.26 41.76 9.03
C LYS A 195 -3.53 40.60 9.72
N LEU A 196 -2.19 40.64 9.71
CA LEU A 196 -1.33 39.56 10.21
C LEU A 196 -1.62 39.14 11.66
N SER A 197 -1.83 40.10 12.57
CA SER A 197 -2.12 39.81 13.97
C SER A 197 -3.40 39.00 14.13
N TYR A 198 -4.44 39.36 13.38
CA TYR A 198 -5.72 38.65 13.38
C TYR A 198 -5.56 37.22 12.83
N LEU A 199 -4.89 37.05 11.69
CA LEU A 199 -4.68 35.72 11.10
C LEU A 199 -3.87 34.81 12.03
N LYS A 200 -2.85 35.34 12.71
CA LYS A 200 -2.07 34.60 13.72
C LYS A 200 -2.91 34.19 14.93
N GLN A 201 -3.80 35.07 15.41
CA GLN A 201 -4.73 34.74 16.49
C GLN A 201 -5.70 33.63 16.08
N LEU A 202 -6.21 33.69 14.85
CA LEU A 202 -7.12 32.68 14.31
C LEU A 202 -6.41 31.32 14.14
N ALA A 203 -5.16 31.31 13.67
CA ALA A 203 -4.33 30.10 13.63
C ALA A 203 -4.06 29.54 15.02
N LEU A 204 -3.76 30.39 16.00
CA LEU A 204 -3.58 29.96 17.40
C LEU A 204 -4.86 29.34 17.97
N TYR A 205 -6.02 29.95 17.68
CA TYR A 205 -7.32 29.41 18.06
C TYR A 205 -7.56 28.02 17.47
N TYR A 206 -7.27 27.84 16.18
CA TYR A 206 -7.32 26.54 15.51
C TYR A 206 -6.44 25.49 16.21
N PHE A 207 -5.19 25.83 16.55
CA PHE A 207 -4.29 24.89 17.24
C PHE A 207 -4.77 24.53 18.65
N ASN A 208 -5.35 25.50 19.37
CA ASN A 208 -5.92 25.27 20.70
C ASN A 208 -7.14 24.35 20.64
N LEU A 209 -8.01 24.49 19.65
CA LEU A 209 -9.15 23.58 19.45
C LEU A 209 -8.69 22.15 19.20
N LYS A 210 -7.69 21.98 18.33
CA LYS A 210 -7.12 20.66 18.04
C LYS A 210 -6.48 20.03 19.28
N ARG A 211 -5.72 20.82 20.06
CA ARG A 211 -5.11 20.37 21.32
C ARG A 211 -6.14 19.92 22.35
N ARG A 212 -7.32 20.55 22.37
CA ARG A 212 -8.43 20.21 23.27
C ARG A 212 -9.31 19.05 22.77
N GLY A 213 -9.00 18.46 21.61
CA GLY A 213 -9.79 17.35 21.06
C GLY A 213 -11.20 17.77 20.58
N ALA A 214 -11.37 19.01 20.11
CA ALA A 214 -12.64 19.47 19.57
C ALA A 214 -13.07 18.65 18.32
N SER A 215 -14.38 18.63 18.04
CA SER A 215 -14.92 17.89 16.90
C SER A 215 -14.35 18.38 15.56
N ILE A 216 -14.26 17.44 14.60
CA ILE A 216 -13.70 17.71 13.26
C ILE A 216 -14.47 18.83 12.54
N GLU A 217 -15.80 18.84 12.70
CA GLU A 217 -16.67 19.87 12.13
C GLU A 217 -16.27 21.27 12.59
N VAL A 218 -16.11 21.47 13.90
CA VAL A 218 -15.72 22.77 14.48
C VAL A 218 -14.32 23.19 14.00
N VAL A 219 -13.37 22.26 13.98
CA VAL A 219 -12.00 22.53 13.54
C VAL A 219 -11.97 22.92 12.05
N SER A 220 -12.79 22.27 11.22
CA SER A 220 -12.89 22.56 9.79
C SER A 220 -13.45 23.94 9.48
N VAL A 221 -14.41 24.42 10.28
CA VAL A 221 -15.00 25.77 10.15
C VAL A 221 -13.94 26.84 10.39
N VAL A 222 -13.15 26.70 11.45
CA VAL A 222 -12.08 27.67 11.77
C VAL A 222 -11.00 27.67 10.69
N LEU A 223 -10.63 26.50 10.18
CA LEU A 223 -9.67 26.39 9.08
C LEU A 223 -10.19 27.08 7.81
N LYS A 224 -11.46 26.85 7.45
CA LYS A 224 -12.09 27.48 6.28
C LYS A 224 -12.09 29.00 6.41
N ARG A 225 -12.40 29.52 7.60
CA ARG A 225 -12.34 30.96 7.88
C ARG A 225 -10.93 31.52 7.72
N LEU A 226 -9.91 30.83 8.26
CA LEU A 226 -8.52 31.24 8.09
C LEU A 226 -8.10 31.29 6.63
N TRP A 227 -8.54 30.31 5.82
CA TRP A 227 -8.30 30.31 4.39
C TRP A 227 -8.96 31.52 3.70
N GLN A 228 -10.24 31.78 3.97
CA GLN A 228 -10.99 32.89 3.38
C GLN A 228 -10.37 34.25 3.71
N ASP A 229 -10.04 34.48 4.99
CA ASP A 229 -9.48 35.76 5.44
C ASP A 229 -8.06 35.98 4.91
N THR A 230 -7.28 34.91 4.80
CA THR A 230 -5.96 34.95 4.16
C THR A 230 -6.10 35.28 2.68
N TYR A 231 -6.98 34.57 1.97
CA TYR A 231 -7.22 34.77 0.54
C TYR A 231 -7.70 36.20 0.23
N ALA A 232 -8.68 36.71 0.98
CA ALA A 232 -9.20 38.07 0.82
C ALA A 232 -8.12 39.14 1.05
N SER A 233 -7.15 38.88 1.94
CA SER A 233 -6.03 39.81 2.19
C SER A 233 -4.96 39.77 1.10
N VAL A 234 -4.81 38.62 0.41
CA VAL A 234 -3.75 38.37 -0.57
C VAL A 234 -4.21 38.71 -1.99
N LEU A 235 -5.48 38.46 -2.31
CA LEU A 235 -6.02 38.61 -3.66
C LEU A 235 -5.81 40.01 -4.27
N PRO A 236 -6.06 41.14 -3.56
CA PRO A 236 -5.85 42.47 -4.14
C PRO A 236 -4.39 42.73 -4.53
N ILE A 237 -3.44 42.15 -3.80
CA ILE A 237 -2.01 42.25 -4.08
C ILE A 237 -1.67 41.44 -5.32
N LEU A 238 -2.20 40.22 -5.43
CA LEU A 238 -1.97 39.37 -6.60
C LEU A 238 -2.57 39.97 -7.86
N ASN A 239 -3.80 40.48 -7.81
CA ASN A 239 -4.45 41.08 -8.97
C ASN A 239 -3.60 42.23 -9.54
N HIS A 240 -3.05 43.10 -8.69
CA HIS A 240 -2.18 44.19 -9.15
C HIS A 240 -0.85 43.70 -9.77
N LEU A 241 -0.34 42.52 -9.39
CA LEU A 241 0.92 41.98 -9.94
C LEU A 241 0.73 41.27 -11.28
N TYR A 242 -0.49 40.84 -11.59
CA TYR A 242 -0.81 40.04 -12.78
C TYR A 242 -1.75 40.75 -13.76
N GLU A 243 -2.14 42.00 -13.47
CA GLU A 243 -2.68 42.97 -14.43
C GLU A 243 -1.53 43.66 -15.19
#